data_AF-A0A835CK41-F1
#
_entry.id   AF-A0A835CK41-F1
#
_cell.length_a   1.000
_cell.length_b   1.000
_cell.length_c   1.000
_cell.angle_alpha   90.00
_cell.angle_beta   90.00
_cell.angle_gamma   90.00
#
_symmetry.space_group_name_H-M   'P 1'
#
loop_
_entity.id
_entity.type
_entity.pdbx_description
1 polymer ?
#
loop_
_entity_poly.entity_id
_entity_poly.type
_entity_poly.pdbx_seq_one_letter_code
_entity_poly.pdbx_strand_id
1 'polypeptide(L)'
;MPVYWMIRLSRNVWTSRRGCHRVVTTPRKLPKCVYVRSYGTTSSVNGQPGKIWKFTKKFSKVISLPISIGVSLIAVLQWRYLSKNPYQNDGEVVKGPLNDLMVDCYRCLPLRITSRIFGWFAGFELPKSVRSTVFSFYAKTFGANLDEIDAELDSFPSLIDFFVRPLKPDSRPIAQNTDIVSPSDGRVLHLGPVTSCRVEQVKGITYNLRHFLGDIDIKQQKTEYTHEENNNYIESLLKNKNNKLYQMTVYLAPGDYHRFHSPTDWKINLRRHFQGKLLSVNPKIASWLPDLFAINERVVYLGEWAGGFMAYTAVGATNVGSINVYCDKNLATNKRKWPKEKLSDDAFLNCVNISKGELFGEFRMGSTIVLLFEAPDDFKFTIDIGQPIKVGQGLTDKHIININHSTDDIINDHTTDNIINDHSTKNIINFNGCIKDAVEIIYPTV
;
A
#
# COMPACT_ATOMS: atom_id res chain seq x y z
N MET A 1 -17.89 67.26 19.23
CA MET A 1 -17.04 66.12 19.69
C MET A 1 -15.72 66.20 18.92
N PRO A 2 -14.54 66.29 19.57
CA PRO A 2 -13.28 66.55 18.87
C PRO A 2 -12.13 65.55 19.20
N VAL A 3 -10.96 65.80 18.60
CA VAL A 3 -9.60 65.64 19.20
C VAL A 3 -8.85 64.27 19.11
N TYR A 4 -7.71 64.32 18.38
CA TYR A 4 -6.38 63.72 18.66
C TYR A 4 -6.06 62.27 18.21
N TRP A 5 -5.03 62.04 17.35
CA TRP A 5 -3.55 61.89 17.58
C TRP A 5 -3.14 60.43 17.94
N MET A 6 -1.89 59.94 17.81
CA MET A 6 -0.72 60.12 16.92
C MET A 6 0.40 59.15 17.43
N ILE A 7 1.55 59.00 16.72
CA ILE A 7 2.88 58.64 17.32
C ILE A 7 3.05 57.19 17.88
N ARG A 8 4.20 56.48 17.87
CA ARG A 8 5.48 56.51 17.09
C ARG A 8 6.36 55.27 17.46
N LEU A 9 7.21 54.82 16.52
CA LEU A 9 8.58 54.25 16.74
C LEU A 9 8.70 52.93 17.58
N SER A 10 9.86 52.23 17.62
CA SER A 10 11.19 52.50 17.03
C SER A 10 11.85 51.32 16.30
N ARG A 11 12.45 51.66 15.15
CA ARG A 11 13.81 51.27 14.68
C ARG A 11 14.52 50.09 15.38
N ASN A 12 15.05 49.19 14.55
CA ASN A 12 16.47 49.32 14.22
C ASN A 12 16.80 48.90 12.78
N VAL A 13 17.79 49.58 12.20
CA VAL A 13 18.31 49.35 10.85
C VAL A 13 19.77 48.97 10.98
N TRP A 14 20.22 47.95 10.27
CA TRP A 14 21.57 47.93 9.74
C TRP A 14 21.59 47.34 8.33
N THR A 15 22.36 47.95 7.44
CA THR A 15 22.44 47.62 6.03
C THR A 15 23.74 46.90 5.71
N SER A 16 23.69 45.96 4.76
CA SER A 16 24.86 45.71 3.91
C SER A 16 24.41 45.28 2.51
N ARG A 17 25.18 45.71 1.50
CA ARG A 17 25.00 45.36 0.08
C ARG A 17 26.17 44.46 -0.36
N ARG A 18 25.95 43.81 -1.51
CA ARG A 18 26.86 42.96 -2.31
C ARG A 18 26.73 41.46 -1.98
N GLY A 19 26.72 40.57 -2.98
CA GLY A 19 26.81 40.82 -4.42
C GLY A 19 26.36 39.61 -5.26
N CYS A 20 26.14 39.84 -6.55
CA CYS A 20 25.77 38.78 -7.49
C CYS A 20 27.02 38.01 -7.94
N HIS A 21 27.02 36.69 -7.76
CA HIS A 21 27.89 35.79 -8.52
C HIS A 21 27.12 34.55 -8.98
N ARG A 22 27.18 34.33 -10.29
CA ARG A 22 26.60 33.16 -10.98
C ARG A 22 27.63 32.04 -10.92
N VAL A 23 27.34 30.96 -10.20
CA VAL A 23 28.19 29.76 -10.16
C VAL A 23 27.39 28.58 -10.69
N VAL A 24 27.88 27.98 -11.79
CA VAL A 24 27.35 26.73 -12.33
C VAL A 24 28.10 25.58 -11.66
N THR A 25 27.38 24.67 -11.01
CA THR A 25 27.93 23.41 -10.48
C THR A 25 27.03 22.25 -10.82
N THR A 26 27.64 21.13 -11.18
CA THR A 26 26.99 19.88 -11.57
C THR A 26 26.18 19.22 -10.44
N PRO A 27 25.18 18.37 -10.77
CA PRO A 27 24.34 17.74 -9.76
C PRO A 27 25.12 16.78 -8.87
N ARG A 28 25.22 17.09 -7.58
CA ARG A 28 25.70 16.14 -6.56
C ARG A 28 24.65 15.05 -6.35
N LYS A 29 25.07 13.78 -6.39
CA LYS A 29 24.25 12.65 -5.94
C LYS A 29 23.81 12.87 -4.48
N LEU A 30 22.52 12.77 -4.22
CA LEU A 30 21.98 12.79 -2.85
C LEU A 30 22.36 11.49 -2.11
N PRO A 31 22.61 11.53 -0.80
CA PRO A 31 22.95 10.33 -0.02
C PRO A 31 21.74 9.42 0.15
N LYS A 32 21.96 8.09 0.14
CA LYS A 32 20.93 7.11 0.52
C LYS A 32 20.56 7.28 1.99
N CYS A 33 19.28 7.52 2.30
CA CYS A 33 18.77 7.66 3.66
C CYS A 33 18.70 6.31 4.40
N VAL A 34 19.83 5.85 4.94
CA VAL A 34 19.85 4.72 5.88
C VAL A 34 19.39 5.21 7.26
N TYR A 35 18.12 4.96 7.62
CA TYR A 35 17.55 5.39 8.90
C TYR A 35 17.98 4.47 10.06
N VAL A 36 19.19 4.69 10.59
CA VAL A 36 19.66 4.04 11.83
C VAL A 36 19.07 4.79 13.03
N ARG A 37 18.22 4.12 13.80
CA ARG A 37 17.59 4.68 15.00
C ARG A 37 18.53 4.56 16.19
N SER A 38 19.34 5.59 16.44
CA SER A 38 20.25 5.62 17.59
C SER A 38 19.47 5.67 18.92
N TYR A 39 19.71 4.70 19.80
CA TYR A 39 19.13 4.64 21.14
C TYR A 39 20.15 5.16 22.16
N GLY A 40 19.94 6.38 22.67
CA GLY A 40 20.77 6.95 23.73
C GLY A 40 20.61 6.19 25.05
N THR A 41 21.72 5.76 25.65
CA THR A 41 21.76 5.12 26.97
C THR A 41 21.37 6.10 28.07
N THR A 42 20.44 5.70 28.95
CA THR A 42 19.92 6.54 30.03
C THR A 42 20.74 6.45 31.31
N SER A 43 20.93 7.58 31.99
CA SER A 43 21.51 7.64 33.34
C SER A 43 20.52 7.18 34.40
N SER A 44 21.02 6.49 35.43
CA SER A 44 20.20 5.92 36.52
C SER A 44 19.63 6.98 37.48
N VAL A 45 18.41 6.74 37.96
CA VAL A 45 17.86 7.34 39.18
C VAL A 45 17.18 6.23 40.00
N ASN A 46 17.63 6.02 41.24
CA ASN A 46 17.06 5.01 42.14
C ASN A 46 15.69 5.45 42.70
N GLY A 47 14.74 4.52 42.77
CA GLY A 47 13.42 4.73 43.39
C GLY A 47 12.95 3.48 44.14
N GLN A 48 12.51 3.63 45.39
CA GLN A 48 12.19 2.50 46.29
C GLN A 48 10.87 1.79 45.95
N PRO A 49 10.76 0.48 46.24
CA PRO A 49 9.54 -0.30 45.97
C PRO A 49 8.47 -0.11 47.06
N GLY A 50 7.30 0.43 46.70
CA GLY A 50 6.15 0.39 47.62
C GLY A 50 4.94 1.26 47.26
N LYS A 51 3.94 0.65 46.57
CA LYS A 51 2.49 1.06 46.63
C LYS A 51 1.53 0.15 45.84
N ILE A 52 2.02 -0.63 44.87
CA ILE A 52 1.19 -1.41 43.93
C ILE A 52 0.27 -2.44 44.62
N TRP A 53 0.76 -3.15 45.65
CA TRP A 53 0.04 -4.29 46.26
C TRP A 53 -1.22 -3.94 47.07
N LYS A 54 -1.52 -2.64 47.29
CA LYS A 54 -2.75 -2.20 47.98
C LYS A 54 -3.90 -1.83 47.03
N PHE A 55 -3.67 -1.70 45.72
CA PHE A 55 -4.73 -1.36 44.75
C PHE A 55 -5.56 -2.58 44.32
N THR A 56 -4.94 -3.76 44.24
CA THR A 56 -5.57 -4.99 43.73
C THR A 56 -6.77 -5.45 44.57
N LYS A 57 -6.70 -5.36 45.90
CA LYS A 57 -7.79 -5.79 46.81
C LYS A 57 -9.04 -4.89 46.80
N LYS A 58 -9.00 -3.69 46.19
CA LYS A 58 -10.19 -2.81 46.13
C LYS A 58 -10.99 -2.93 44.82
N PHE A 59 -10.38 -3.43 43.75
CA PHE A 59 -11.05 -3.59 42.46
C PHE A 59 -11.95 -4.83 42.36
N SER A 60 -11.63 -5.92 43.07
CA SER A 60 -12.35 -7.21 42.97
C SER A 60 -13.77 -7.22 43.56
N LYS A 61 -14.25 -6.11 44.14
CA LYS A 61 -15.63 -5.94 44.63
C LYS A 61 -16.49 -4.97 43.81
N VAL A 62 -15.96 -4.36 42.74
CA VAL A 62 -16.65 -3.31 41.98
C VAL A 62 -17.10 -3.77 40.59
N ILE A 63 -16.57 -4.89 40.10
CA ILE A 63 -16.95 -5.46 38.78
C ILE A 63 -17.61 -6.83 38.99
N SER A 64 -18.85 -6.80 39.48
CA SER A 64 -19.75 -7.96 39.59
C SER A 64 -21.01 -7.84 38.72
N LEU A 65 -21.03 -6.91 37.75
CA LEU A 65 -21.84 -7.16 36.55
C LEU A 65 -21.27 -8.42 35.89
N PRO A 66 -22.07 -9.49 35.69
CA PRO A 66 -21.58 -10.64 34.95
C PRO A 66 -21.23 -10.20 33.53
N ILE A 67 -20.09 -10.68 33.02
CA ILE A 67 -19.52 -10.23 31.74
C ILE A 67 -20.52 -10.36 30.60
N SER A 68 -21.43 -11.34 30.67
CA SER A 68 -22.57 -11.51 29.77
C SER A 68 -23.49 -10.29 29.68
N ILE A 69 -23.87 -9.65 30.80
CA ILE A 69 -24.73 -8.45 30.76
C ILE A 69 -23.98 -7.27 30.11
N GLY A 70 -22.68 -7.11 30.41
CA GLY A 70 -21.85 -6.09 29.76
C GLY A 70 -21.72 -6.30 28.25
N VAL A 71 -21.43 -7.54 27.82
CA VAL A 71 -21.32 -7.92 26.40
C VAL A 71 -22.66 -7.78 25.69
N SER A 72 -23.77 -8.24 26.28
CA SER A 72 -25.11 -8.11 25.71
C SER A 72 -25.56 -6.65 25.60
N LEU A 73 -25.26 -5.80 26.59
CA LEU A 73 -25.54 -4.37 26.51
C LEU A 73 -24.73 -3.70 25.38
N ILE A 74 -23.43 -4.03 25.25
CA ILE A 74 -22.59 -3.55 24.14
C ILE A 74 -23.13 -4.03 22.79
N ALA A 75 -23.53 -5.31 22.68
CA ALA A 75 -24.12 -5.87 21.46
C ALA A 75 -25.44 -5.17 21.08
N VAL A 76 -26.34 -4.95 22.04
CA VAL A 76 -27.60 -4.22 21.81
C VAL A 76 -27.37 -2.76 21.45
N LEU A 77 -26.42 -2.07 22.07
CA LEU A 77 -26.07 -0.69 21.73
C LEU A 77 -25.44 -0.60 20.33
N GLN A 78 -24.56 -1.54 19.99
CA GLN A 78 -23.90 -1.62 18.69
C GLN A 78 -24.87 -2.01 17.57
N TRP A 79 -25.81 -2.92 17.84
CA TRP A 79 -26.95 -3.24 16.97
C TRP A 79 -27.81 -2.00 16.74
N ARG A 80 -28.30 -1.34 17.80
CA ARG A 80 -29.13 -0.12 17.67
C ARG A 80 -28.41 1.06 17.02
N TYR A 81 -27.07 1.11 17.07
CA TYR A 81 -26.27 2.06 16.31
C TYR A 81 -26.25 1.71 14.82
N LEU A 82 -26.07 0.44 14.46
CA LEU A 82 -26.04 -0.03 13.07
C LEU A 82 -27.43 -0.04 12.43
N SER A 83 -28.51 -0.36 13.16
CA SER A 83 -29.90 -0.19 12.67
C SER A 83 -30.26 1.27 12.37
N LYS A 84 -29.50 2.23 12.89
CA LYS A 84 -29.63 3.67 12.58
C LYS A 84 -28.62 4.17 11.55
N ASN A 85 -27.63 3.37 11.21
CA ASN A 85 -26.57 3.68 10.23
C ASN A 85 -26.28 2.38 9.45
N PRO A 86 -27.26 1.87 8.67
CA PRO A 86 -27.02 0.70 7.84
C PRO A 86 -25.88 1.02 6.89
N TYR A 87 -25.00 0.04 6.67
CA TYR A 87 -24.04 0.14 5.57
C TYR A 87 -24.85 0.03 4.28
N GLN A 88 -24.54 0.84 3.28
CA GLN A 88 -25.06 0.61 1.93
C GLN A 88 -24.50 -0.74 1.47
N ASN A 89 -25.38 -1.74 1.40
CA ASN A 89 -25.17 -2.86 0.50
C ASN A 89 -25.55 -2.31 -0.89
N ASP A 90 -24.64 -2.39 -1.86
CA ASP A 90 -24.99 -2.12 -3.26
C ASP A 90 -26.06 -3.12 -3.71
N GLY A 91 -26.94 -2.74 -4.65
CA GLY A 91 -28.17 -3.49 -4.97
C GLY A 91 -27.97 -4.95 -5.43
N GLU A 92 -26.77 -5.31 -5.91
CA GLU A 92 -26.40 -6.70 -6.15
C GLU A 92 -26.18 -7.48 -4.85
N VAL A 93 -27.17 -8.27 -4.46
CA VAL A 93 -27.05 -9.22 -3.34
C VAL A 93 -26.14 -10.40 -3.74
N VAL A 94 -24.82 -10.18 -3.70
CA VAL A 94 -23.79 -11.21 -3.78
C VAL A 94 -23.88 -12.07 -2.53
N LYS A 95 -24.74 -13.09 -2.57
CA LYS A 95 -24.96 -14.03 -1.46
C LYS A 95 -23.65 -14.74 -1.13
N GLY A 96 -23.09 -14.43 0.03
CA GLY A 96 -21.99 -15.20 0.59
C GLY A 96 -22.44 -16.64 0.91
N PRO A 97 -21.51 -17.61 1.05
CA PRO A 97 -21.81 -19.00 1.41
C PRO A 97 -22.26 -19.18 2.89
N LEU A 98 -22.68 -18.09 3.55
CA LEU A 98 -23.16 -18.05 4.93
C LEU A 98 -24.38 -17.14 5.00
N ASN A 99 -25.32 -17.46 5.90
CA ASN A 99 -26.52 -16.66 6.13
C ASN A 99 -26.16 -15.20 6.44
N ASP A 100 -26.88 -14.23 5.84
CA ASP A 100 -26.61 -12.79 5.98
C ASP A 100 -26.58 -12.34 7.44
N LEU A 101 -27.41 -12.94 8.30
CA LEU A 101 -27.42 -12.73 9.74
C LEU A 101 -26.04 -12.99 10.41
N MET A 102 -25.29 -13.99 9.95
CA MET A 102 -23.94 -14.27 10.47
C MET A 102 -22.92 -13.22 9.99
N VAL A 103 -23.04 -12.80 8.73
CA VAL A 103 -22.26 -11.68 8.17
C VAL A 103 -22.51 -10.40 8.96
N ASP A 104 -23.77 -10.07 9.26
CA ASP A 104 -24.12 -8.87 10.00
C ASP A 104 -23.77 -8.95 11.50
N CYS A 105 -23.92 -10.11 12.14
CA CYS A 105 -23.40 -10.35 13.50
C CYS A 105 -21.87 -10.17 13.58
N TYR A 106 -21.12 -10.65 12.59
CA TYR A 106 -19.67 -10.43 12.52
C TYR A 106 -19.33 -8.96 12.26
N ARG A 107 -20.05 -8.30 11.34
CA ARG A 107 -20.01 -6.85 11.08
C ARG A 107 -20.41 -5.99 12.31
N CYS A 108 -21.07 -6.57 13.32
CA CYS A 108 -21.40 -5.92 14.59
C CYS A 108 -20.30 -6.04 15.67
N LEU A 109 -19.24 -6.84 15.47
CA LEU A 109 -18.21 -6.99 16.50
C LEU A 109 -17.41 -5.68 16.70
N PRO A 110 -17.07 -5.29 17.95
CA PRO A 110 -16.39 -4.02 18.26
C PRO A 110 -14.88 -4.06 17.94
N LEU A 111 -14.50 -4.56 16.76
CA LEU A 111 -13.10 -4.88 16.40
C LEU A 111 -12.19 -3.64 16.35
N ARG A 112 -12.76 -2.45 16.09
CA ARG A 112 -12.04 -1.15 16.19
C ARG A 112 -11.75 -0.74 17.64
N ILE A 113 -12.37 -1.38 18.65
CA ILE A 113 -12.02 -1.21 20.06
C ILE A 113 -10.98 -2.27 20.45
N THR A 114 -11.21 -3.55 20.12
CA THR A 114 -10.27 -4.63 20.45
C THR A 114 -8.91 -4.43 19.81
N SER A 115 -8.83 -4.00 18.54
CA SER A 115 -7.56 -3.76 17.84
C SER A 115 -6.74 -2.62 18.47
N ARG A 116 -7.38 -1.63 19.09
CA ARG A 116 -6.68 -0.56 19.85
C ARG A 116 -6.22 -1.02 21.23
N ILE A 117 -6.98 -1.87 21.90
CA ILE A 117 -6.56 -2.51 23.16
C ILE A 117 -5.38 -3.46 22.88
N PHE A 118 -5.46 -4.24 21.81
CA PHE A 118 -4.38 -5.11 21.36
C PHE A 118 -3.13 -4.32 20.95
N GLY A 119 -3.27 -3.26 20.15
CA GLY A 119 -2.15 -2.40 19.75
C GLY A 119 -1.49 -1.69 20.94
N TRP A 120 -2.28 -1.29 21.95
CA TRP A 120 -1.73 -0.77 23.21
C TRP A 120 -0.98 -1.85 24.01
N PHE A 121 -1.52 -3.06 24.09
CA PHE A 121 -0.89 -4.18 24.78
C PHE A 121 0.40 -4.66 24.10
N ALA A 122 0.37 -4.86 22.78
CA ALA A 122 1.52 -5.30 22.00
C ALA A 122 2.61 -4.21 21.88
N GLY A 123 2.26 -2.95 22.13
CA GLY A 123 3.17 -1.82 22.22
C GLY A 123 3.81 -1.60 23.60
N PHE A 124 3.51 -2.43 24.61
CA PHE A 124 4.24 -2.37 25.88
C PHE A 124 5.70 -2.79 25.69
N GLU A 125 6.61 -2.04 26.33
CA GLU A 125 8.01 -2.45 26.40
C GLU A 125 8.18 -3.65 27.31
N LEU A 126 8.71 -4.74 26.77
CA LEU A 126 9.00 -5.95 27.52
C LEU A 126 10.35 -5.82 28.25
N PRO A 127 10.51 -6.37 29.47
CA PRO A 127 11.81 -6.50 30.12
C PRO A 127 12.79 -7.30 29.24
N LYS A 128 14.06 -6.86 29.14
CA LYS A 128 15.06 -7.49 28.24
C LYS A 128 15.16 -9.01 28.39
N SER A 129 15.13 -9.51 29.62
CA SER A 129 15.23 -10.94 29.94
C SER A 129 14.10 -11.82 29.39
N VAL A 130 12.93 -11.26 29.02
CA VAL A 130 11.83 -12.04 28.43
C VAL A 130 11.65 -11.81 26.93
N ARG A 131 12.26 -10.77 26.35
CA ARG A 131 12.12 -10.41 24.92
C ARG A 131 12.45 -11.57 23.99
N SER A 132 13.68 -12.10 24.10
CA SER A 132 14.15 -13.20 23.26
C SER A 132 13.22 -14.43 23.32
N THR A 133 12.78 -14.82 24.53
CA THR A 133 11.84 -15.92 24.74
C THR A 133 10.47 -15.66 24.10
N VAL A 134 9.91 -14.45 24.27
CA VAL A 134 8.60 -14.08 23.72
C VAL A 134 8.63 -14.02 22.20
N PHE A 135 9.66 -13.41 21.60
CA PHE A 135 9.77 -13.29 20.14
C PHE A 135 10.16 -14.62 19.48
N SER A 136 10.98 -15.45 20.13
CA SER A 136 11.24 -16.83 19.67
C SER A 136 9.97 -17.70 19.71
N PHE A 137 9.17 -17.58 20.76
CA PHE A 137 7.88 -18.26 20.85
C PHE A 137 6.89 -17.79 19.78
N TYR A 138 6.82 -16.48 19.54
CA TYR A 138 6.02 -15.89 18.47
C TYR A 138 6.45 -16.41 17.10
N ALA A 139 7.75 -16.37 16.80
CA ALA A 139 8.32 -16.84 15.54
C ALA A 139 8.02 -18.32 15.30
N LYS A 140 8.20 -19.17 16.32
CA LYS A 140 7.84 -20.60 16.26
C LYS A 140 6.34 -20.84 16.07
N THR A 141 5.49 -19.96 16.60
CA THR A 141 4.02 -20.09 16.51
C THR A 141 3.46 -19.62 15.16
N PHE A 142 4.06 -18.59 14.56
CA PHE A 142 3.56 -17.96 13.33
C PHE A 142 4.43 -18.18 12.08
N GLY A 143 5.55 -18.92 12.21
CA GLY A 143 6.45 -19.23 11.09
C GLY A 143 7.37 -18.08 10.67
N ALA A 144 7.63 -17.11 11.55
CA ALA A 144 8.49 -15.97 11.23
C ALA A 144 9.95 -16.41 11.10
N ASN A 145 10.57 -16.23 9.93
CA ASN A 145 11.99 -16.48 9.77
C ASN A 145 12.80 -15.46 10.60
N LEU A 146 13.72 -15.96 11.44
CA LEU A 146 14.61 -15.17 12.27
C LEU A 146 15.97 -14.91 11.60
N ASP A 147 16.42 -15.81 10.73
CA ASP A 147 17.75 -15.74 10.11
C ASP A 147 17.88 -14.57 9.11
N GLU A 148 16.75 -14.05 8.64
CA GLU A 148 16.64 -12.89 7.75
C GLU A 148 16.68 -11.53 8.50
N ILE A 149 16.68 -11.54 9.85
CA ILE A 149 16.70 -10.34 10.69
C ILE A 149 18.16 -9.91 10.97
N ASP A 150 18.44 -8.61 10.89
CA ASP A 150 19.78 -8.03 11.06
C ASP A 150 20.16 -7.70 12.52
N ALA A 151 19.18 -7.71 13.44
CA ALA A 151 19.31 -7.28 14.83
C ALA A 151 18.93 -8.36 15.83
N GLU A 152 19.58 -8.36 17.00
CA GLU A 152 19.33 -9.30 18.10
C GLU A 152 17.90 -9.18 18.66
N LEU A 153 17.32 -10.30 19.11
CA LEU A 153 15.92 -10.35 19.53
C LEU A 153 15.62 -9.48 20.76
N ASP A 154 16.57 -9.27 21.68
CA ASP A 154 16.34 -8.42 22.86
C ASP A 154 16.40 -6.91 22.54
N SER A 155 16.86 -6.53 21.35
CA SER A 155 16.89 -5.13 20.92
C SER A 155 15.47 -4.56 20.72
N PHE A 156 14.54 -5.38 20.22
CA PHE A 156 13.15 -4.98 19.95
C PHE A 156 12.40 -4.68 21.25
N PRO A 157 11.94 -3.43 21.48
CA PRO A 157 11.36 -3.07 22.77
C PRO A 157 9.98 -3.68 23.01
N SER A 158 9.12 -3.72 21.97
CA SER A 158 7.76 -4.23 22.03
C SER A 158 7.48 -5.30 20.98
N LEU A 159 6.35 -6.01 21.11
CA LEU A 159 5.92 -6.98 20.10
C LEU A 159 5.62 -6.32 18.75
N ILE A 160 5.13 -5.07 18.74
CA ILE A 160 4.88 -4.37 17.48
C ILE A 160 6.20 -4.02 16.78
N ASP A 161 7.25 -3.65 17.51
CA ASP A 161 8.54 -3.29 16.89
C ASP A 161 9.29 -4.53 16.37
N PHE A 162 9.08 -5.71 16.98
CA PHE A 162 9.44 -7.00 16.37
C PHE A 162 8.55 -7.34 15.16
N PHE A 163 7.26 -7.02 15.19
CA PHE A 163 6.35 -7.24 14.06
C PHE A 163 6.78 -6.44 12.81
N VAL A 164 7.17 -5.17 13.00
CA VAL A 164 7.76 -4.30 11.95
C VAL A 164 9.29 -4.35 11.92
N ARG A 165 9.91 -5.49 12.28
CA ARG A 165 11.36 -5.73 12.22
C ARG A 165 11.97 -5.35 10.86
N PRO A 166 13.20 -4.79 10.82
CA PRO A 166 13.97 -4.72 9.59
C PRO A 166 14.50 -6.11 9.21
N LEU A 167 14.68 -6.36 7.91
CA LEU A 167 15.44 -7.50 7.41
C LEU A 167 16.86 -7.06 7.02
N LYS A 168 17.78 -8.02 6.89
CA LYS A 168 19.11 -7.80 6.31
C LYS A 168 18.98 -7.25 4.88
N PRO A 169 19.85 -6.33 4.42
CA PRO A 169 19.73 -5.70 3.09
C PRO A 169 19.57 -6.72 1.95
N ASP A 170 20.35 -7.80 1.98
CA ASP A 170 20.38 -8.80 0.90
C ASP A 170 19.27 -9.87 1.02
N SER A 171 18.41 -9.82 2.05
CA SER A 171 17.31 -10.77 2.23
C SER A 171 16.20 -10.64 1.18
N ARG A 172 16.11 -9.49 0.48
CA ARG A 172 15.05 -9.17 -0.50
C ARG A 172 15.65 -8.49 -1.74
N PRO A 173 16.37 -9.23 -2.60
CA PRO A 173 16.88 -8.69 -3.85
C PRO A 173 15.73 -8.28 -4.78
N ILE A 174 15.79 -7.06 -5.32
CA ILE A 174 14.79 -6.52 -6.23
C ILE A 174 15.06 -7.04 -7.65
N ALA A 175 14.06 -7.65 -8.29
CA ALA A 175 14.18 -8.15 -9.66
C ALA A 175 14.44 -7.01 -10.65
N GLN A 176 15.39 -7.23 -11.55
CA GLN A 176 15.85 -6.22 -12.51
C GLN A 176 15.18 -6.36 -13.88
N ASN A 177 14.85 -7.59 -14.30
CA ASN A 177 14.27 -7.97 -15.60
C ASN A 177 12.78 -7.62 -15.79
N THR A 178 12.24 -6.76 -14.93
CA THR A 178 10.83 -6.38 -14.94
C THR A 178 10.64 -5.02 -14.27
N ASP A 179 9.65 -4.26 -14.72
CA ASP A 179 9.33 -2.96 -14.16
C ASP A 179 8.41 -3.05 -12.93
N ILE A 180 7.82 -4.22 -12.64
CA ILE A 180 6.90 -4.41 -11.52
C ILE A 180 7.20 -5.67 -10.68
N VAL A 181 7.37 -5.46 -9.37
CA VAL A 181 7.75 -6.46 -8.36
C VAL A 181 6.73 -6.52 -7.22
N SER A 182 6.76 -7.59 -6.42
CA SER A 182 5.91 -7.71 -5.24
C SER A 182 6.19 -6.59 -4.22
N PRO A 183 5.14 -5.88 -3.74
CA PRO A 183 5.29 -4.79 -2.78
C PRO A 183 5.51 -5.28 -1.34
N SER A 184 5.24 -6.55 -1.03
CA SER A 184 5.38 -7.12 0.31
C SER A 184 5.80 -8.59 0.24
N ASP A 185 6.14 -9.14 1.40
CA ASP A 185 6.01 -10.57 1.60
C ASP A 185 4.52 -10.95 1.72
N GLY A 186 4.21 -12.23 1.60
CA GLY A 186 2.91 -12.77 1.96
C GLY A 186 2.41 -13.81 0.97
N ARG A 187 1.09 -13.87 0.78
CA ARG A 187 0.44 -14.84 -0.12
C ARG A 187 -0.55 -14.15 -1.05
N VAL A 188 -0.50 -14.49 -2.33
CA VAL A 188 -1.47 -13.98 -3.32
C VAL A 188 -2.87 -14.53 -3.02
N LEU A 189 -3.87 -13.66 -2.94
CA LEU A 189 -5.28 -14.02 -2.74
C LEU A 189 -6.06 -14.10 -4.05
N HIS A 190 -5.80 -13.15 -4.95
CA HIS A 190 -6.34 -13.07 -6.30
C HIS A 190 -5.38 -12.24 -7.15
N LEU A 191 -5.31 -12.53 -8.45
CA LEU A 191 -4.57 -11.80 -9.47
C LEU A 191 -5.30 -11.93 -10.80
N GLY A 192 -5.32 -10.90 -11.64
CA GLY A 192 -5.95 -10.97 -12.95
C GLY A 192 -6.33 -9.61 -13.57
N PRO A 193 -6.89 -9.61 -14.79
CA PRO A 193 -7.48 -8.43 -15.40
C PRO A 193 -8.83 -8.08 -14.74
N VAL A 194 -9.08 -6.79 -14.56
CA VAL A 194 -10.36 -6.25 -14.08
C VAL A 194 -11.32 -6.15 -15.26
N THR A 195 -12.28 -7.07 -15.31
CA THR A 195 -13.29 -7.15 -16.38
C THR A 195 -14.61 -6.43 -16.07
N SER A 196 -14.84 -6.02 -14.81
CA SER A 196 -16.05 -5.31 -14.38
C SER A 196 -15.82 -4.50 -13.09
N CYS A 197 -16.76 -3.63 -12.73
CA CYS A 197 -16.72 -2.90 -11.45
C CYS A 197 -16.91 -3.80 -10.22
N ARG A 198 -17.37 -5.05 -10.35
CA ARG A 198 -17.23 -6.06 -9.31
C ARG A 198 -15.90 -6.78 -9.49
N VAL A 199 -14.92 -6.42 -8.67
CA VAL A 199 -13.55 -6.94 -8.72
C VAL A 199 -13.39 -8.10 -7.75
N GLU A 200 -12.67 -9.15 -8.12
CA GLU A 200 -12.53 -10.33 -7.26
C GLU A 200 -11.70 -10.07 -6.00
N GLN A 201 -12.14 -10.69 -4.91
CA GLN A 201 -11.52 -10.61 -3.59
C GLN A 201 -10.80 -11.93 -3.29
N VAL A 202 -11.57 -13.02 -3.23
CA VAL A 202 -11.12 -14.40 -3.05
C VAL A 202 -12.20 -15.32 -3.62
N LYS A 203 -11.85 -16.16 -4.60
CA LYS A 203 -12.69 -17.28 -5.09
C LYS A 203 -14.14 -16.88 -5.40
N GLY A 204 -14.34 -15.92 -6.29
CA GLY A 204 -15.68 -15.49 -6.73
C GLY A 204 -16.45 -14.59 -5.75
N ILE A 205 -15.97 -14.38 -4.52
CA ILE A 205 -16.41 -13.24 -3.70
C ILE A 205 -15.78 -11.97 -4.29
N THR A 206 -16.58 -10.91 -4.47
CA THR A 206 -16.16 -9.65 -5.11
C THR A 206 -16.29 -8.44 -4.17
N TYR A 207 -15.75 -7.29 -4.61
CA TYR A 207 -16.00 -5.98 -4.04
C TYR A 207 -16.24 -4.93 -5.14
N ASN A 208 -16.98 -3.86 -4.82
CA ASN A 208 -17.23 -2.75 -5.74
C ASN A 208 -16.00 -1.84 -5.89
N LEU A 209 -15.47 -1.71 -7.11
CA LEU A 209 -14.31 -0.89 -7.46
C LEU A 209 -14.54 0.61 -7.25
N ARG A 210 -15.71 1.14 -7.63
CA ARG A 210 -16.06 2.56 -7.43
C ARG A 210 -16.10 2.90 -5.95
N HIS A 211 -16.69 2.02 -5.14
CA HIS A 211 -16.71 2.19 -3.69
C HIS A 211 -15.31 2.04 -3.08
N PHE A 212 -14.52 1.08 -3.56
CA PHE A 212 -13.16 0.83 -3.09
C PHE A 212 -12.21 2.01 -3.35
N LEU A 213 -12.18 2.54 -4.58
CA LEU A 213 -11.37 3.71 -4.95
C LEU A 213 -12.00 5.06 -4.54
N GLY A 214 -13.28 5.07 -4.16
CA GLY A 214 -14.02 6.25 -3.70
C GLY A 214 -14.32 7.23 -4.82
N ASP A 215 -15.04 6.76 -5.81
CA ASP A 215 -15.54 7.55 -6.93
C ASP A 215 -16.31 8.80 -6.44
N ILE A 216 -16.22 9.88 -7.22
CA ILE A 216 -16.75 11.20 -6.85
C ILE A 216 -18.28 11.16 -6.79
N ASP A 217 -18.93 10.40 -7.68
CA ASP A 217 -20.40 10.32 -7.77
C ASP A 217 -21.07 9.58 -6.62
N ILE A 218 -20.31 8.82 -5.81
CA ILE A 218 -20.81 8.26 -4.55
C ILE A 218 -21.18 9.38 -3.56
N LYS A 219 -20.57 10.57 -3.69
CA LYS A 219 -20.97 11.78 -2.92
C LYS A 219 -22.34 12.33 -3.36
N GLN A 220 -22.80 11.99 -4.57
CA GLN A 220 -24.14 12.29 -5.08
C GLN A 220 -25.19 11.26 -4.64
N GLN A 221 -24.83 10.29 -3.78
CA GLN A 221 -25.71 9.25 -3.22
C GLN A 221 -26.31 8.27 -4.24
N LYS A 222 -25.82 8.24 -5.49
CA LYS A 222 -26.23 7.26 -6.50
C LYS A 222 -25.76 5.85 -6.09
N THR A 223 -26.72 4.97 -5.80
CA THR A 223 -26.50 3.60 -5.28
C THR A 223 -26.42 2.51 -6.36
N GLU A 224 -26.88 2.79 -7.57
CA GLU A 224 -26.91 1.84 -8.68
C GLU A 224 -26.37 2.53 -9.94
N TYR A 225 -25.52 1.83 -10.70
CA TYR A 225 -24.88 2.31 -11.93
C TYR A 225 -25.09 1.27 -13.02
N THR A 226 -25.36 1.69 -14.25
CA THR A 226 -25.54 0.74 -15.37
C THR A 226 -24.23 0.03 -15.73
N HIS A 227 -24.29 -1.07 -16.48
CA HIS A 227 -23.07 -1.71 -17.01
C HIS A 227 -22.24 -0.74 -17.85
N GLU A 228 -22.88 0.12 -18.64
CA GLU A 228 -22.22 1.16 -19.43
C GLU A 228 -21.51 2.20 -18.54
N GLU A 229 -22.19 2.72 -17.49
CA GLU A 229 -21.57 3.66 -16.55
C GLU A 229 -20.39 3.05 -15.78
N ASN A 230 -20.42 1.74 -15.55
CA ASN A 230 -19.34 0.99 -14.91
C ASN A 230 -18.15 0.75 -15.86
N ASN A 231 -18.40 0.41 -17.12
CA ASN A 231 -17.34 0.30 -18.13
C ASN A 231 -16.68 1.66 -18.39
N ASN A 232 -17.48 2.72 -18.54
CA ASN A 232 -17.01 4.10 -18.67
C ASN A 232 -16.16 4.54 -17.48
N TYR A 233 -16.48 4.09 -16.26
CA TYR A 233 -15.65 4.34 -15.09
C TYR A 233 -14.28 3.64 -15.19
N ILE A 234 -14.23 2.36 -15.55
CA ILE A 234 -12.97 1.62 -15.73
C ILE A 234 -12.12 2.27 -16.82
N GLU A 235 -12.72 2.60 -17.97
CA GLU A 235 -12.04 3.35 -19.03
C GLU A 235 -11.51 4.70 -18.56
N SER A 236 -12.23 5.43 -17.68
CA SER A 236 -11.77 6.72 -17.13
C SER A 236 -10.55 6.62 -16.21
N LEU A 237 -10.22 5.43 -15.71
CA LEU A 237 -8.98 5.18 -14.96
C LEU A 237 -7.77 4.99 -15.87
N LEU A 238 -7.97 4.53 -17.12
CA LEU A 238 -6.89 4.21 -18.06
C LEU A 238 -6.31 5.49 -18.70
N LYS A 239 -4.98 5.56 -18.78
CA LYS A 239 -4.25 6.58 -19.54
C LYS A 239 -4.20 6.26 -21.03
N ASN A 240 -4.05 4.98 -21.36
CA ASN A 240 -4.09 4.44 -22.72
C ASN A 240 -5.31 3.51 -22.87
N LYS A 241 -6.23 3.83 -23.79
CA LYS A 241 -7.44 3.02 -24.03
C LYS A 241 -7.17 1.60 -24.56
N ASN A 242 -5.96 1.33 -25.05
CA ASN A 242 -5.56 -0.01 -25.50
C ASN A 242 -5.02 -0.88 -24.36
N ASN A 243 -4.71 -0.29 -23.20
CA ASN A 243 -4.29 -1.02 -22.00
C ASN A 243 -5.52 -1.61 -21.28
N LYS A 244 -5.27 -2.52 -20.34
CA LYS A 244 -6.30 -3.06 -19.44
C LYS A 244 -5.93 -2.74 -17.99
N LEU A 245 -6.94 -2.64 -17.12
CA LEU A 245 -6.73 -2.55 -15.68
C LEU A 245 -6.50 -3.98 -15.14
N TYR A 246 -5.48 -4.16 -14.32
CA TYR A 246 -5.14 -5.41 -13.64
C TYR A 246 -5.19 -5.21 -12.12
N GLN A 247 -5.37 -6.32 -11.39
CA GLN A 247 -5.41 -6.37 -9.94
C GLN A 247 -4.42 -7.40 -9.41
N MET A 248 -3.83 -7.13 -8.25
CA MET A 248 -3.14 -8.12 -7.43
C MET A 248 -3.46 -7.88 -5.95
N THR A 249 -3.96 -8.90 -5.25
CA THR A 249 -4.24 -8.85 -3.82
C THR A 249 -3.27 -9.75 -3.06
N VAL A 250 -2.57 -9.18 -2.06
CA VAL A 250 -1.58 -9.88 -1.21
C VAL A 250 -2.04 -9.85 0.25
N TYR A 251 -2.13 -11.03 0.87
CA TYR A 251 -2.37 -11.17 2.31
C TYR A 251 -1.06 -11.36 3.06
N LEU A 252 -0.87 -10.58 4.13
CA LEU A 252 0.28 -10.67 5.01
C LEU A 252 -0.11 -11.44 6.29
N ALA A 253 0.38 -12.67 6.42
CA ALA A 253 0.19 -13.52 7.58
C ALA A 253 1.08 -13.08 8.75
N PRO A 254 0.76 -13.42 10.03
CA PRO A 254 1.44 -12.84 11.18
C PRO A 254 2.95 -13.11 11.30
N GLY A 255 3.50 -14.13 10.61
CA GLY A 255 4.93 -14.41 10.58
C GLY A 255 5.73 -13.58 9.56
N ASP A 256 5.05 -12.99 8.58
CA ASP A 256 5.68 -12.35 7.41
C ASP A 256 6.44 -11.06 7.78
N TYR A 257 7.02 -10.40 6.78
CA TYR A 257 7.56 -9.05 6.90
C TYR A 257 6.45 -8.02 6.62
N HIS A 258 6.10 -7.22 7.64
CA HIS A 258 4.95 -6.30 7.60
C HIS A 258 5.31 -4.86 7.24
N ARG A 259 6.52 -4.61 6.75
CA ARG A 259 6.81 -3.40 5.98
C ARG A 259 6.59 -3.67 4.51
N PHE A 260 6.23 -2.63 3.78
CA PHE A 260 5.86 -2.71 2.39
C PHE A 260 6.55 -1.62 1.57
N HIS A 261 6.78 -1.96 0.30
CA HIS A 261 7.67 -1.27 -0.62
C HIS A 261 6.91 -0.86 -1.88
N SER A 262 7.45 0.07 -2.66
CA SER A 262 6.90 0.39 -3.97
C SER A 262 7.10 -0.78 -4.95
N PRO A 263 6.07 -1.22 -5.68
CA PRO A 263 6.19 -2.32 -6.63
C PRO A 263 6.92 -1.89 -7.91
N THR A 264 7.08 -0.60 -8.16
CA THR A 264 7.65 -0.04 -9.39
C THR A 264 8.18 1.38 -9.13
N ASP A 265 8.81 2.00 -10.12
CA ASP A 265 9.10 3.43 -10.10
C ASP A 265 7.77 4.19 -10.29
N TRP A 266 7.32 4.87 -9.24
CA TRP A 266 5.93 5.30 -9.10
C TRP A 266 5.83 6.74 -8.60
N LYS A 267 4.96 7.52 -9.22
CA LYS A 267 4.70 8.94 -8.94
C LYS A 267 3.33 9.07 -8.28
N ILE A 268 3.31 9.33 -6.97
CA ILE A 268 2.08 9.45 -6.19
C ILE A 268 1.54 10.89 -6.25
N ASN A 269 0.27 11.02 -6.62
CA ASN A 269 -0.42 12.30 -6.82
C ASN A 269 -1.48 12.60 -5.75
N LEU A 270 -2.21 11.57 -5.27
CA LEU A 270 -3.33 11.74 -4.33
C LEU A 270 -3.42 10.58 -3.35
N ARG A 271 -3.48 10.88 -2.04
CA ARG A 271 -3.90 9.93 -1.00
C ARG A 271 -5.39 10.09 -0.72
N ARG A 272 -6.09 8.98 -0.53
CA ARG A 272 -7.48 8.90 -0.04
C ARG A 272 -7.58 7.89 1.10
N HIS A 273 -7.77 8.39 2.33
CA HIS A 273 -7.97 7.56 3.53
C HIS A 273 -9.47 7.40 3.82
N PHE A 274 -9.98 6.17 3.74
CA PHE A 274 -11.35 5.84 4.15
C PHE A 274 -11.36 5.32 5.58
N GLN A 275 -12.23 5.87 6.43
CA GLN A 275 -12.56 5.18 7.68
C GLN A 275 -13.50 4.01 7.40
N GLY A 276 -13.23 2.88 8.04
CA GLY A 276 -14.07 1.69 7.99
C GLY A 276 -13.92 0.82 9.24
N LYS A 277 -14.35 -0.43 9.12
CA LYS A 277 -14.19 -1.47 10.14
C LYS A 277 -12.76 -2.02 10.15
N LEU A 278 -12.51 -2.96 11.04
CA LEU A 278 -11.27 -3.74 11.13
C LEU A 278 -11.64 -5.23 11.23
N LEU A 279 -12.37 -5.70 10.22
CA LEU A 279 -12.75 -7.10 10.02
C LEU A 279 -11.52 -7.90 9.54
N SER A 280 -11.51 -9.21 9.74
CA SER A 280 -10.31 -10.02 9.47
C SER A 280 -10.18 -10.32 7.98
N VAL A 281 -9.02 -9.98 7.41
CA VAL A 281 -8.64 -10.27 6.01
C VAL A 281 -8.02 -11.65 5.81
N ASN A 282 -8.12 -12.53 6.82
CA ASN A 282 -7.71 -13.92 6.69
C ASN A 282 -8.45 -14.59 5.50
N PRO A 283 -7.78 -15.44 4.69
CA PRO A 283 -8.40 -16.07 3.51
C PRO A 283 -9.73 -16.77 3.79
N LYS A 284 -9.89 -17.39 4.97
CA LYS A 284 -11.12 -18.09 5.38
C LYS A 284 -12.31 -17.17 5.69
N ILE A 285 -12.09 -15.85 5.76
CA ILE A 285 -13.12 -14.83 6.02
C ILE A 285 -13.33 -13.97 4.77
N ALA A 286 -12.24 -13.63 4.07
CA ALA A 286 -12.31 -13.00 2.75
C ALA A 286 -13.04 -13.87 1.69
N SER A 287 -13.08 -15.21 1.87
CA SER A 287 -13.84 -16.14 1.02
C SER A 287 -15.33 -16.29 1.37
N TRP A 288 -15.89 -15.48 2.28
CA TRP A 288 -17.35 -15.44 2.50
C TRP A 288 -17.94 -14.06 2.77
N LEU A 289 -17.10 -13.06 3.04
CA LEU A 289 -17.54 -11.70 3.34
C LEU A 289 -17.38 -10.79 2.11
N PRO A 290 -18.45 -10.50 1.34
CA PRO A 290 -18.39 -9.55 0.23
C PRO A 290 -18.04 -8.15 0.72
N ASP A 291 -17.39 -7.38 -0.16
CA ASP A 291 -16.96 -6.00 0.06
C ASP A 291 -16.04 -5.78 1.28
N LEU A 292 -15.44 -6.83 1.85
CA LEU A 292 -14.57 -6.76 3.03
C LEU A 292 -13.46 -5.70 2.90
N PHE A 293 -12.78 -5.64 1.76
CA PHE A 293 -11.72 -4.65 1.53
C PHE A 293 -12.24 -3.20 1.45
N ALA A 294 -13.49 -3.00 1.02
CA ALA A 294 -14.13 -1.68 0.94
C ALA A 294 -14.86 -1.28 2.24
N ILE A 295 -15.28 -2.25 3.05
CA ILE A 295 -15.86 -2.06 4.39
C ILE A 295 -14.77 -1.73 5.43
N ASN A 296 -13.54 -2.22 5.24
CA ASN A 296 -12.42 -1.96 6.15
C ASN A 296 -11.78 -0.57 5.97
N GLU A 297 -11.20 -0.06 7.05
CA GLU A 297 -10.34 1.13 7.01
C GLU A 297 -9.13 0.86 6.11
N ARG A 298 -9.00 1.67 5.05
CA ARG A 298 -7.95 1.53 4.03
C ARG A 298 -7.40 2.89 3.64
N VAL A 299 -6.18 2.88 3.11
CA VAL A 299 -5.55 4.07 2.54
C VAL A 299 -5.18 3.74 1.10
N VAL A 300 -5.87 4.37 0.16
CA VAL A 300 -5.60 4.29 -1.27
C VAL A 300 -4.65 5.42 -1.63
N TYR A 301 -3.60 5.11 -2.36
CA TYR A 301 -2.67 6.07 -2.96
C TYR A 301 -2.78 5.94 -4.48
N LEU A 302 -3.15 7.02 -5.13
CA LEU A 302 -3.37 7.13 -6.56
C LEU A 302 -2.21 7.87 -7.22
N GLY A 303 -1.70 7.33 -8.32
CA GLY A 303 -0.52 7.82 -9.00
C GLY A 303 -0.35 7.22 -10.39
N GLU A 304 0.85 7.42 -10.94
CA GLU A 304 1.24 7.05 -12.29
C GLU A 304 2.54 6.22 -12.23
N TRP A 305 2.60 5.16 -13.04
CA TRP A 305 3.79 4.30 -13.23
C TRP A 305 4.08 4.14 -14.71
N ALA A 306 5.11 3.37 -15.07
CA ALA A 306 5.51 3.16 -16.47
C ALA A 306 4.34 2.71 -17.38
N GLY A 307 3.46 1.83 -16.90
CA GLY A 307 2.29 1.35 -17.66
C GLY A 307 1.04 2.24 -17.63
N GLY A 308 1.06 3.40 -16.95
CA GLY A 308 -0.08 4.32 -16.84
C GLY A 308 -0.58 4.51 -15.42
N PHE A 309 -1.88 4.34 -15.17
CA PHE A 309 -2.50 4.47 -13.85
C PHE A 309 -2.04 3.40 -12.84
N MET A 310 -1.83 3.79 -11.58
CA MET A 310 -1.66 2.86 -10.46
C MET A 310 -2.35 3.36 -9.19
N ALA A 311 -3.12 2.47 -8.57
CA ALA A 311 -3.69 2.61 -7.24
C ALA A 311 -3.10 1.55 -6.29
N TYR A 312 -2.27 2.01 -5.34
CA TYR A 312 -1.74 1.18 -4.26
C TYR A 312 -2.64 1.32 -3.03
N THR A 313 -3.20 0.22 -2.53
CA THR A 313 -4.07 0.28 -1.34
C THR A 313 -3.54 -0.56 -0.19
N ALA A 314 -3.29 0.11 0.94
CA ALA A 314 -3.04 -0.54 2.22
C ALA A 314 -4.38 -0.75 2.96
N VAL A 315 -4.79 -2.00 3.17
CA VAL A 315 -6.06 -2.38 3.82
C VAL A 315 -5.80 -2.84 5.25
N GLY A 316 -6.42 -2.16 6.21
CA GLY A 316 -6.40 -2.54 7.63
C GLY A 316 -7.33 -3.72 7.92
N ALA A 317 -7.07 -4.41 9.04
CA ALA A 317 -7.80 -5.61 9.45
C ALA A 317 -7.86 -5.74 10.98
N THR A 318 -8.46 -6.83 11.48
CA THR A 318 -8.50 -7.12 12.92
C THR A 318 -7.09 -7.18 13.51
N ASN A 319 -6.93 -6.58 14.71
CA ASN A 319 -5.68 -6.36 15.43
C ASN A 319 -4.74 -5.28 14.87
N VAL A 320 -4.99 -4.72 13.66
CA VAL A 320 -4.20 -3.58 13.15
C VAL A 320 -4.29 -2.41 14.13
N GLY A 321 -3.13 -2.07 14.72
CA GLY A 321 -2.96 -0.87 15.53
C GLY A 321 -3.01 0.37 14.65
N SER A 322 -2.19 0.40 13.57
CA SER A 322 -2.21 1.44 12.55
C SER A 322 -1.49 1.00 11.26
N ILE A 323 -1.89 1.61 10.15
CA ILE A 323 -1.09 1.74 8.91
C ILE A 323 -0.25 3.01 9.05
N ASN A 324 1.03 2.93 8.71
CA ASN A 324 1.99 4.05 8.68
C ASN A 324 2.68 4.07 7.31
N VAL A 325 2.86 5.27 6.74
CA VAL A 325 3.45 5.46 5.40
C VAL A 325 4.47 6.59 5.50
N TYR A 326 5.74 6.31 5.21
CA TYR A 326 6.85 7.14 5.70
C TYR A 326 6.92 8.53 5.02
N CYS A 327 6.35 8.67 3.81
CA CYS A 327 6.21 9.95 3.12
C CYS A 327 4.95 10.75 3.54
N ASP A 328 3.88 10.10 3.99
CA ASP A 328 2.61 10.74 4.37
C ASP A 328 2.52 10.90 5.90
N LYS A 329 3.33 11.81 6.43
CA LYS A 329 3.42 12.13 7.86
C LYS A 329 2.11 12.66 8.48
N ASN A 330 1.12 12.99 7.64
CA ASN A 330 -0.21 13.45 8.04
C ASN A 330 -1.24 12.31 8.10
N LEU A 331 -0.91 11.12 7.58
CA LEU A 331 -1.74 9.94 7.75
C LEU A 331 -1.79 9.54 9.24
N ALA A 332 -3.00 9.29 9.72
CA ALA A 332 -3.18 8.56 10.97
C ALA A 332 -4.49 7.79 10.91
N THR A 333 -4.36 6.47 10.86
CA THR A 333 -5.43 5.47 10.84
C THR A 333 -5.88 5.10 12.27
N ASN A 334 -6.92 4.27 12.41
CA ASN A 334 -7.46 3.79 13.69
C ASN A 334 -7.85 4.89 14.71
N LYS A 335 -8.07 6.13 14.24
CA LYS A 335 -8.44 7.28 15.09
C LYS A 335 -9.71 6.99 15.91
N ARG A 336 -9.71 7.43 17.18
CA ARG A 336 -10.84 7.32 18.13
C ARG A 336 -12.05 8.19 17.75
N LYS A 337 -11.81 9.32 17.09
CA LYS A 337 -12.83 10.24 16.55
C LYS A 337 -12.55 10.46 15.06
N TRP A 338 -13.60 10.68 14.29
CA TRP A 338 -13.58 11.03 12.87
C TRP A 338 -14.72 12.01 12.59
N PRO A 339 -14.59 12.95 11.63
CA PRO A 339 -15.70 13.81 11.22
C PRO A 339 -16.78 12.94 10.55
N LYS A 340 -18.03 13.01 11.04
CA LYS A 340 -19.12 12.20 10.48
C LYS A 340 -19.42 12.52 9.01
N GLU A 341 -19.14 13.75 8.59
CA GLU A 341 -19.40 14.24 7.24
C GLU A 341 -18.32 13.83 6.20
N LYS A 342 -17.18 13.24 6.61
CA LYS A 342 -16.12 12.82 5.68
C LYS A 342 -16.19 11.32 5.34
N LEU A 343 -16.67 11.00 4.14
CA LEU A 343 -16.51 9.68 3.50
C LEU A 343 -15.03 9.27 3.42
N SER A 344 -14.15 10.22 3.11
CA SER A 344 -12.71 10.04 3.02
C SER A 344 -11.94 11.30 3.43
N ASP A 345 -10.69 11.12 3.85
CA ASP A 345 -9.70 12.19 4.06
C ASP A 345 -8.71 12.18 2.90
N ASP A 346 -9.05 12.94 1.86
CA ASP A 346 -8.26 13.15 0.65
C ASP A 346 -7.14 14.17 0.91
N ALA A 347 -5.92 13.87 0.45
CA ALA A 347 -4.75 14.74 0.54
C ALA A 347 -3.90 14.63 -0.73
N PHE A 348 -3.75 15.72 -1.47
CA PHE A 348 -2.85 15.77 -2.62
C PHE A 348 -1.40 15.69 -2.16
N LEU A 349 -0.62 14.84 -2.83
CA LEU A 349 0.81 14.69 -2.63
C LEU A 349 1.47 15.26 -3.90
N ASN A 350 2.19 16.36 -3.77
CA ASN A 350 2.72 17.10 -4.92
C ASN A 350 3.95 16.40 -5.52
N CYS A 351 3.72 15.28 -6.22
CA CYS A 351 4.70 14.38 -6.81
C CYS A 351 5.67 13.77 -5.77
N VAL A 352 5.18 12.80 -4.99
CA VAL A 352 6.09 11.87 -4.29
C VAL A 352 6.52 10.82 -5.31
N ASN A 353 7.73 10.95 -5.83
CA ASN A 353 8.37 9.89 -6.62
C ASN A 353 9.02 8.90 -5.64
N ILE A 354 8.72 7.61 -5.79
CA ILE A 354 9.29 6.51 -5.01
C ILE A 354 9.78 5.41 -5.96
N SER A 355 10.98 4.88 -5.69
CA SER A 355 11.68 3.99 -6.62
C SER A 355 11.23 2.54 -6.50
N LYS A 356 11.41 1.71 -7.55
CA LYS A 356 11.11 0.27 -7.53
C LYS A 356 11.84 -0.43 -6.37
N GLY A 357 11.08 -1.05 -5.48
CA GLY A 357 11.60 -1.73 -4.28
C GLY A 357 11.96 -0.81 -3.10
N GLU A 358 11.75 0.51 -3.20
CA GLU A 358 11.98 1.45 -2.09
C GLU A 358 10.93 1.29 -0.97
N LEU A 359 11.35 1.46 0.28
CA LEU A 359 10.54 1.25 1.48
C LEU A 359 9.45 2.33 1.62
N PHE A 360 8.18 1.94 1.50
CA PHE A 360 7.03 2.86 1.42
C PHE A 360 6.30 3.04 2.77
N GLY A 361 6.07 1.94 3.51
CA GLY A 361 5.34 1.99 4.77
C GLY A 361 5.38 0.70 5.60
N GLU A 362 4.58 0.66 6.66
CA GLU A 362 4.44 -0.49 7.55
C GLU A 362 3.01 -0.69 8.07
N PHE A 363 2.66 -1.96 8.32
CA PHE A 363 1.47 -2.35 9.05
C PHE A 363 1.84 -2.74 10.49
N ARG A 364 1.35 -1.99 11.47
CA ARG A 364 1.52 -2.31 12.89
C ARG A 364 0.40 -3.31 13.27
N MET A 365 0.68 -4.60 13.07
CA MET A 365 -0.22 -5.77 13.00
C MET A 365 -0.88 -6.00 11.62
N GLY A 366 -1.24 -7.25 11.31
CA GLY A 366 -1.34 -7.79 9.94
C GLY A 366 -2.56 -7.42 9.09
N SER A 367 -2.44 -7.63 7.78
CA SER A 367 -3.09 -6.76 6.77
C SER A 367 -3.21 -7.39 5.38
N THR A 368 -3.74 -6.60 4.43
CA THR A 368 -3.75 -6.90 3.00
C THR A 368 -3.28 -5.68 2.20
N ILE A 369 -2.55 -5.91 1.12
CA ILE A 369 -2.29 -4.93 0.06
C ILE A 369 -3.16 -5.30 -1.15
N VAL A 370 -3.80 -4.30 -1.75
CA VAL A 370 -4.45 -4.43 -3.06
C VAL A 370 -3.75 -3.45 -4.00
N LEU A 371 -3.09 -3.99 -5.02
CA LEU A 371 -2.65 -3.22 -6.17
C LEU A 371 -3.74 -3.27 -7.24
N LEU A 372 -4.01 -2.13 -7.86
CA LEU A 372 -4.76 -1.99 -9.10
C LEU A 372 -3.90 -1.15 -10.04
N PHE A 373 -3.59 -1.64 -11.24
CA PHE A 373 -2.66 -0.98 -12.15
C PHE A 373 -3.02 -1.20 -13.61
N GLU A 374 -2.83 -0.18 -14.42
CA GLU A 374 -2.93 -0.24 -15.87
C GLU A 374 -1.70 -0.93 -16.46
N ALA A 375 -1.88 -1.84 -17.42
CA ALA A 375 -0.80 -2.48 -18.16
C ALA A 375 -1.24 -2.83 -19.60
N PRO A 376 -0.30 -3.10 -20.52
CA PRO A 376 -0.61 -3.63 -21.85
C PRO A 376 -1.48 -4.88 -21.80
N ASP A 377 -2.22 -5.11 -22.88
CA ASP A 377 -3.24 -6.15 -22.93
C ASP A 377 -2.67 -7.59 -23.01
N ASP A 378 -1.37 -7.73 -23.38
CA ASP A 378 -0.59 -8.95 -23.32
C ASP A 378 0.08 -9.21 -21.96
N PHE A 379 -0.09 -8.33 -20.97
CA PHE A 379 0.52 -8.44 -19.66
C PHE A 379 0.11 -9.76 -18.99
N LYS A 380 1.13 -10.54 -18.61
CA LYS A 380 1.00 -11.85 -17.98
C LYS A 380 1.75 -11.87 -16.65
N PHE A 381 1.05 -12.30 -15.61
CA PHE A 381 1.66 -12.62 -14.34
C PHE A 381 2.49 -13.90 -14.46
N THR A 382 3.62 -13.95 -13.76
CA THR A 382 4.49 -15.13 -13.59
C THR A 382 4.35 -15.75 -12.20
N ILE A 383 3.23 -15.45 -11.54
CA ILE A 383 2.87 -15.88 -10.19
C ILE A 383 1.44 -16.42 -10.17
N ASP A 384 1.19 -17.40 -9.29
CA ASP A 384 -0.08 -18.11 -9.16
C ASP A 384 -0.94 -17.65 -7.98
N ILE A 385 -2.26 -17.84 -8.09
CA ILE A 385 -3.20 -17.59 -7.00
C ILE A 385 -2.91 -18.55 -5.84
N GLY A 386 -2.59 -18.00 -4.67
CA GLY A 386 -2.23 -18.76 -3.48
C GLY A 386 -0.73 -19.02 -3.30
N GLN A 387 0.13 -18.58 -4.24
CA GLN A 387 1.58 -18.66 -4.11
C GLN A 387 2.09 -17.77 -2.97
N PRO A 388 3.09 -18.21 -2.18
CA PRO A 388 3.84 -17.33 -1.29
C PRO A 388 4.85 -16.49 -2.08
N ILE A 389 4.92 -15.19 -1.78
CA ILE A 389 5.77 -14.21 -2.47
C ILE A 389 6.62 -13.43 -1.48
N LYS A 390 7.72 -12.84 -1.96
CA LYS A 390 8.63 -11.98 -1.18
C LYS A 390 8.77 -10.59 -1.81
N VAL A 391 9.05 -9.56 -1.00
CA VAL A 391 9.41 -8.21 -1.49
C VAL A 391 10.47 -8.31 -2.59
N GLY A 392 10.26 -7.59 -3.69
CA GLY A 392 11.25 -7.51 -4.78
C GLY A 392 11.19 -8.65 -5.81
N GLN A 393 10.45 -9.73 -5.54
CA GLN A 393 10.18 -10.79 -6.53
C GLN A 393 9.42 -10.20 -7.73
N GLY A 394 9.87 -10.51 -8.95
CA GLY A 394 9.19 -10.07 -10.18
C GLY A 394 7.78 -10.62 -10.30
N LEU A 395 6.86 -9.82 -10.87
CA LEU A 395 5.48 -10.24 -11.14
C LEU A 395 5.27 -10.66 -12.60
N THR A 396 6.22 -10.35 -13.50
CA THR A 396 6.22 -10.72 -14.91
C THR A 396 7.67 -10.87 -15.40
N ASP A 397 7.88 -11.56 -16.53
CA ASP A 397 9.22 -11.84 -17.09
C ASP A 397 9.71 -10.78 -18.10
N LYS A 398 8.87 -9.78 -18.41
CA LYS A 398 9.17 -8.71 -19.39
C LYS A 398 9.26 -7.33 -18.72
N HIS A 399 9.97 -6.43 -19.40
CA HIS A 399 9.76 -4.99 -19.28
C HIS A 399 8.58 -4.54 -20.15
N ILE A 400 7.90 -3.46 -19.74
CA ILE A 400 6.85 -2.81 -20.53
C ILE A 400 7.51 -1.85 -21.52
N ILE A 401 7.40 -2.17 -22.81
CA ILE A 401 7.90 -1.32 -23.89
C ILE A 401 6.92 -0.16 -24.09
N ASN A 402 7.26 1.01 -23.56
CA ASN A 402 6.52 2.24 -23.82
C ASN A 402 6.79 2.73 -25.25
N ILE A 403 5.85 2.46 -26.16
CA ILE A 403 5.92 2.82 -27.58
C ILE A 403 5.99 4.35 -27.81
N ASN A 404 5.55 5.16 -26.84
CA ASN A 404 5.42 6.62 -26.95
C ASN A 404 6.75 7.40 -26.77
N HIS A 405 7.90 6.84 -27.15
CA HIS A 405 9.19 7.56 -27.01
C HIS A 405 10.28 7.19 -28.05
N SER A 406 9.91 6.86 -29.29
CA SER A 406 10.90 6.59 -30.35
C SER A 406 10.38 6.83 -31.78
N THR A 407 9.99 8.07 -32.10
CA THR A 407 9.82 8.55 -33.50
C THR A 407 10.86 9.59 -33.92
N ASP A 408 11.43 10.31 -32.97
CA ASP A 408 12.17 11.55 -33.24
C ASP A 408 13.71 11.34 -33.23
N ASP A 409 14.19 10.28 -32.56
CA ASP A 409 15.62 9.99 -32.35
C ASP A 409 16.28 9.14 -33.45
N ILE A 410 15.57 8.84 -34.55
CA ILE A 410 16.10 8.01 -35.68
C ILE A 410 16.53 8.87 -36.89
N ILE A 411 16.19 10.16 -36.92
CA ILE A 411 16.53 11.06 -38.04
C ILE A 411 17.49 12.17 -37.57
N ASN A 412 18.70 11.80 -37.14
CA ASN A 412 19.88 12.69 -37.05
C ASN A 412 21.18 11.91 -36.72
N ASP A 413 21.67 11.07 -37.64
CA ASP A 413 23.10 10.71 -37.66
C ASP A 413 23.62 10.44 -39.09
N HIS A 414 23.92 11.52 -39.81
CA HIS A 414 24.56 11.51 -41.12
C HIS A 414 25.58 12.64 -41.21
N THR A 415 26.83 12.28 -41.57
CA THR A 415 28.05 13.12 -41.60
C THR A 415 28.52 13.57 -40.20
N THR A 416 29.82 13.59 -39.88
CA THR A 416 31.00 13.77 -40.75
C THR A 416 32.15 12.78 -40.52
N ASP A 417 33.12 12.85 -41.43
CA ASP A 417 34.26 11.93 -41.60
C ASP A 417 35.27 11.88 -40.45
N ASN A 418 36.04 10.80 -40.41
CA ASN A 418 37.47 10.87 -40.05
C ASN A 418 38.29 9.79 -40.79
N ILE A 419 39.37 10.20 -41.45
CA ILE A 419 40.25 9.34 -42.25
C ILE A 419 41.57 9.14 -41.50
N ILE A 420 41.88 7.90 -41.10
CA ILE A 420 43.26 7.43 -40.88
C ILE A 420 43.38 6.01 -41.48
N ASN A 421 44.48 5.75 -42.19
CA ASN A 421 44.76 4.47 -42.84
C ASN A 421 45.25 3.42 -41.85
N ASP A 422 45.00 2.14 -42.16
CA ASP A 422 46.08 1.14 -42.19
C ASP A 422 45.86 0.13 -43.31
N HIS A 423 46.91 -0.59 -43.70
CA HIS A 423 46.96 -1.53 -44.83
C HIS A 423 46.91 -3.00 -44.39
N SER A 424 46.65 -3.88 -45.37
CA SER A 424 46.62 -5.36 -45.28
C SER A 424 45.35 -5.94 -44.63
N THR A 425 44.86 -7.14 -45.00
CA THR A 425 45.38 -8.16 -45.93
C THR A 425 44.26 -8.72 -46.84
N LYS A 426 44.62 -9.40 -47.94
CA LYS A 426 43.70 -10.01 -48.93
C LYS A 426 42.93 -11.22 -48.38
N ASN A 427 41.70 -11.41 -48.84
CA ASN A 427 41.03 -12.64 -49.31
C ASN A 427 39.53 -12.32 -49.51
N ILE A 428 38.96 -12.18 -50.71
CA ILE A 428 38.74 -13.21 -51.74
C ILE A 428 38.02 -14.45 -51.20
N ILE A 429 36.69 -14.43 -51.19
CA ILE A 429 35.85 -15.42 -51.90
C ILE A 429 34.66 -14.64 -52.54
N ASN A 430 34.44 -14.83 -53.83
CA ASN A 430 33.21 -14.43 -54.52
C ASN A 430 32.30 -15.65 -54.63
N PHE A 431 30.98 -15.47 -54.55
CA PHE A 431 30.02 -16.34 -55.23
C PHE A 431 28.88 -15.52 -55.81
N ASN A 432 28.68 -15.63 -57.13
CA ASN A 432 27.62 -14.97 -57.90
C ASN A 432 26.55 -15.99 -58.31
N GLY A 433 25.29 -15.54 -58.32
CA GLY A 433 24.12 -16.22 -58.87
C GLY A 433 22.88 -15.44 -58.44
N CYS A 434 22.15 -14.69 -59.28
CA CYS A 434 21.45 -15.06 -60.51
C CYS A 434 20.44 -16.20 -60.28
N ILE A 435 19.17 -16.12 -60.70
CA ILE A 435 18.45 -15.10 -61.50
C ILE A 435 16.93 -15.22 -61.18
N LYS A 436 16.14 -14.14 -61.08
CA LYS A 436 15.12 -13.64 -62.06
C LYS A 436 14.28 -14.71 -62.77
N ASP A 437 12.98 -14.58 -63.08
CA ASP A 437 11.84 -13.74 -62.63
C ASP A 437 10.63 -14.75 -62.55
N ALA A 438 9.30 -14.53 -62.57
CA ALA A 438 8.36 -13.41 -62.77
C ALA A 438 6.97 -13.83 -62.14
N VAL A 439 6.13 -12.97 -61.54
CA VAL A 439 5.04 -12.11 -62.10
C VAL A 439 3.61 -12.76 -62.16
N GLU A 440 2.64 -12.08 -61.51
CA GLU A 440 1.15 -12.03 -61.67
C GLU A 440 0.24 -13.26 -61.33
N ILE A 441 -0.74 -13.14 -60.39
CA ILE A 441 -2.15 -12.62 -60.41
C ILE A 441 -3.22 -13.70 -60.75
N ILE A 442 -4.28 -13.77 -59.94
CA ILE A 442 -5.74 -13.82 -60.31
C ILE A 442 -6.57 -14.15 -59.04
N TYR A 443 -7.58 -13.32 -58.74
CA TYR A 443 -8.74 -13.66 -57.89
C TYR A 443 -9.90 -14.11 -58.80
N PRO A 444 -10.82 -14.94 -58.30
CA PRO A 444 -12.21 -14.46 -58.34
C PRO A 444 -13.02 -14.72 -57.06
N THR A 445 -14.13 -13.99 -56.97
CA THR A 445 -15.17 -14.06 -55.93
C THR A 445 -16.19 -15.18 -56.16
N VAL A 446 -16.79 -15.66 -55.07
CA VAL A 446 -18.24 -15.93 -54.96
C VAL A 446 -18.72 -15.29 -53.66
#